data_AF-A0AAJ1QC36-F1
#
_entry.id   AF-A0AAJ1QC36-F1
#
_cell.length_a   1.000
_cell.length_b   1.000
_cell.length_c   1.000
_cell.angle_alpha   90.00
_cell.angle_beta   90.00
_cell.angle_gamma   90.00
#
_symmetry.space_group_name_H-M   'P 1'
#
loop_
_entity.id
_entity.type
_entity.pdbx_description
1 polymer ?
#
loop_
_entity_poly.entity_id
_entity_poly.type
_entity_poly.pdbx_seq_one_letter_code
_entity_poly.pdbx_strand_id
1 'polypeptide(L)'
;MSYKPVKTKQTIISGAVVLCVMSSCQNRENQLQEGGFWKYSDGFYIGDILDFNKPLNRLNKDTIYQNDTPKAILVNIETRILSGDKRLHIKDLVTSNKGTYVSK
;
A
#
# COMPACT_ATOMS: atom_id res chain seq x y z
N MET A 1 5.37 64.75 -38.63
CA MET A 1 4.59 63.85 -37.74
C MET A 1 5.50 62.69 -37.36
N SER A 2 5.96 62.66 -36.10
CA SER A 2 7.01 61.75 -35.61
C SER A 2 6.39 60.48 -35.04
N TYR A 3 6.72 59.33 -35.61
CA TYR A 3 6.20 58.02 -35.22
C TYR A 3 7.09 57.44 -34.10
N LYS A 4 6.55 57.25 -32.90
CA LYS A 4 7.27 56.63 -31.78
C LYS A 4 7.18 55.10 -31.88
N PRO A 5 8.27 54.35 -31.65
CA PRO A 5 8.22 52.89 -31.68
C PRO A 5 7.54 52.31 -30.43
N VAL A 6 6.70 51.30 -30.65
CA VAL A 6 6.00 50.51 -29.62
C VAL A 6 7.00 49.57 -28.96
N LYS A 7 7.08 49.59 -27.63
CA LYS A 7 7.92 48.68 -26.84
C LYS A 7 7.30 47.28 -26.81
N THR A 8 7.93 46.33 -27.47
CA THR A 8 7.58 44.90 -27.42
C THR A 8 7.88 44.35 -26.02
N LYS A 9 6.87 43.76 -25.38
CA LYS A 9 6.97 43.19 -24.02
C LYS A 9 7.82 41.92 -24.05
N GLN A 10 8.79 41.82 -23.14
CA GLN A 10 9.54 40.60 -22.87
C GLN A 10 8.62 39.60 -22.16
N THR A 11 8.35 38.46 -22.78
CA THR A 11 7.68 37.32 -22.15
C THR A 11 8.72 36.52 -21.40
N ILE A 12 8.66 36.56 -20.07
CA ILE A 12 9.47 35.75 -19.16
C ILE A 12 9.09 34.29 -19.41
N ILE A 13 10.06 33.45 -19.78
CA ILE A 13 9.88 32.01 -19.92
C ILE A 13 9.63 31.45 -18.52
N SER A 14 8.35 31.26 -18.23
CA SER A 14 7.83 30.41 -17.17
C SER A 14 8.19 28.96 -17.51
N GLY A 15 8.70 28.18 -16.56
CA GLY A 15 8.66 26.73 -16.70
C GLY A 15 9.92 26.00 -16.25
N ALA A 16 9.98 25.69 -14.96
CA ALA A 16 10.51 24.41 -14.47
C ALA A 16 10.07 24.20 -13.02
N VAL A 17 8.76 24.03 -12.79
CA VAL A 17 8.30 23.37 -11.57
C VAL A 17 8.57 21.88 -11.78
N VAL A 18 9.77 21.44 -11.41
CA VAL A 18 10.09 20.03 -11.28
C VAL A 18 9.33 19.52 -10.06
N LEU A 19 8.09 19.08 -10.30
CA LEU A 19 7.26 18.42 -9.31
C LEU A 19 7.85 17.04 -9.06
N CYS A 20 8.70 16.92 -8.03
CA CYS A 20 9.19 15.64 -7.54
C CYS A 20 7.99 14.79 -7.11
N VAL A 21 7.60 13.85 -7.96
CA VAL A 21 6.65 12.79 -7.61
C VAL A 21 7.39 11.88 -6.62
N MET A 22 7.24 12.18 -5.34
CA MET A 22 7.72 11.33 -4.25
C MET A 22 6.89 10.06 -4.29
N SER A 23 7.35 9.08 -5.08
CA SER A 23 6.80 7.73 -5.10
C SER A 23 6.96 7.14 -3.70
N SER A 24 5.91 7.24 -2.89
CA SER A 24 5.80 6.52 -1.63
C SER A 24 5.71 5.03 -1.97
N CYS A 25 6.86 4.38 -2.09
CA CYS A 25 6.93 2.93 -1.96
C CYS A 25 6.56 2.61 -0.51
N GLN A 26 5.27 2.44 -0.24
CA GLN A 26 4.79 1.93 1.03
C GLN A 26 5.39 0.53 1.23
N ASN A 27 6.30 0.41 2.19
CA ASN A 27 6.89 -0.86 2.58
C ASN A 27 5.85 -1.67 3.36
N ARG A 28 4.98 -2.38 2.63
CA ARG A 28 3.90 -3.21 3.17
C ARG A 28 4.43 -4.43 3.91
N GLU A 29 5.59 -4.95 3.50
CA GLU A 29 6.23 -6.10 4.15
C GLU A 29 6.65 -5.77 5.59
N ASN A 30 7.28 -4.61 5.80
CA ASN A 30 7.61 -4.14 7.15
C ASN A 30 6.35 -4.00 8.02
N GLN A 31 5.26 -3.43 7.48
CA GLN A 31 4.01 -3.27 8.23
C GLN A 31 3.38 -4.62 8.64
N LEU A 32 3.50 -5.65 7.80
CA LEU A 32 3.08 -7.01 8.13
C LEU A 32 3.94 -7.62 9.24
N GLN A 33 5.26 -7.46 9.16
CA GLN A 33 6.20 -7.97 10.16
C GLN A 33 6.01 -7.29 11.52
N GLU A 34 5.81 -5.97 11.53
CA GLU A 34 5.46 -5.20 12.73
C GLU A 34 4.13 -5.61 13.35
N GLY A 35 3.23 -6.22 12.58
CA GLY A 35 1.97 -6.78 13.10
C GLY A 35 2.15 -8.14 13.76
N GLY A 36 3.33 -8.75 13.79
CA GLY A 36 3.56 -10.00 14.51
C GLY A 36 2.58 -11.11 14.11
N PHE A 37 1.63 -11.41 14.99
CA PHE A 37 0.60 -12.42 14.79
C PHE A 37 -0.73 -11.82 14.33
N TRP A 38 -1.08 -12.13 13.08
CA TRP A 38 -2.36 -11.74 12.50
C TRP A 38 -3.36 -12.86 12.71
N LYS A 39 -4.34 -12.66 13.59
CA LYS A 39 -5.38 -13.64 13.89
C LYS A 39 -6.59 -13.46 12.98
N TYR A 40 -7.17 -14.55 12.50
CA TYR A 40 -8.41 -14.51 11.73
C TYR A 40 -9.52 -13.78 12.48
N SER A 41 -10.25 -12.93 11.77
CA SER A 41 -11.41 -12.19 12.28
C SER A 41 -12.67 -12.56 11.50
N ASP A 42 -12.69 -12.36 10.18
CA ASP A 42 -13.88 -12.60 9.36
C ASP A 42 -13.56 -12.85 7.87
N GLY A 43 -14.57 -13.32 7.12
CA GLY A 43 -14.54 -13.44 5.67
C GLY A 43 -13.68 -14.60 5.15
N PHE A 44 -13.05 -14.38 3.98
CA PHE A 44 -12.16 -15.34 3.31
C PHE A 44 -11.04 -15.82 4.24
N TYR A 45 -10.91 -17.14 4.35
CA TYR A 45 -10.08 -17.81 5.33
C TYR A 45 -8.92 -18.56 4.66
N ILE A 46 -7.70 -18.31 5.15
CA ILE A 46 -6.48 -19.01 4.72
C ILE A 46 -5.67 -19.57 5.90
N GLY A 47 -6.25 -19.61 7.10
CA GLY A 47 -5.59 -20.08 8.33
C GLY A 47 -5.96 -19.24 9.55
N ASP A 48 -5.76 -19.78 10.74
CA ASP A 48 -6.11 -19.12 12.00
C ASP A 48 -5.17 -17.97 12.36
N ILE A 49 -3.87 -18.16 12.11
CA ILE A 49 -2.81 -17.20 12.43
C ILE A 49 -1.86 -17.09 11.24
N LEU A 50 -1.60 -15.87 10.81
CA LEU A 50 -0.55 -15.54 9.84
C LEU A 50 0.60 -14.85 10.58
N ASP A 51 1.79 -15.38 10.45
CA ASP A 51 3.02 -14.83 11.02
C ASP A 51 4.04 -14.62 9.90
N PHE A 52 4.22 -13.36 9.51
CA PHE A 52 5.14 -12.95 8.44
C PHE A 52 6.59 -12.78 8.92
N ASN A 53 6.87 -13.03 10.21
CA ASN A 53 8.23 -13.13 10.73
C ASN A 53 8.79 -14.57 10.60
N LYS A 54 7.97 -15.51 10.12
CA LYS A 54 8.35 -16.91 9.89
C LYS A 54 8.42 -17.19 8.39
N PRO A 55 9.33 -18.08 7.96
CA PRO A 55 9.50 -18.40 6.54
C PRO A 55 8.29 -19.08 5.89
N LEU A 56 7.32 -19.53 6.70
CA LEU A 56 6.09 -20.18 6.22
C LEU A 56 5.11 -19.20 5.58
N ASN A 57 5.08 -17.94 6.02
CA ASN A 57 4.24 -16.90 5.42
C ASN A 57 5.13 -15.81 4.82
N ARG A 58 4.96 -15.53 3.52
CA ARG A 58 5.76 -14.51 2.83
C ARG A 58 4.87 -13.60 2.01
N LEU A 59 5.21 -12.32 1.97
CA LEU A 59 4.62 -11.38 1.02
C LEU A 59 5.59 -11.22 -0.15
N ASN A 60 5.10 -11.38 -1.38
CA ASN A 60 5.85 -11.00 -2.57
C ASN A 60 4.96 -10.13 -3.45
N LYS A 61 5.37 -8.87 -3.62
CA LYS A 61 4.54 -7.77 -4.14
C LYS A 61 3.29 -7.62 -3.25
N ASP A 62 2.14 -8.09 -3.70
CA ASP A 62 0.91 -8.14 -2.92
C ASP A 62 0.42 -9.57 -2.72
N THR A 63 1.11 -10.60 -3.22
CA THR A 63 0.65 -11.98 -3.06
C THR A 63 1.20 -12.56 -1.76
N ILE A 64 0.30 -13.08 -0.94
CA ILE A 64 0.61 -13.83 0.28
C ILE A 64 0.81 -15.30 -0.09
N TYR A 65 1.98 -15.82 0.26
CA TYR A 65 2.36 -17.21 0.10
C TYR A 65 2.35 -17.91 1.45
N GLN A 66 1.80 -19.13 1.49
CA GLN A 66 1.94 -20.07 2.58
C GLN A 66 2.62 -21.34 2.08
N ASN A 67 3.76 -21.70 2.68
CA ASN A 67 4.56 -22.86 2.23
C ASN A 67 4.81 -22.81 0.71
N ASP A 68 5.29 -21.66 0.24
CA ASP A 68 5.57 -21.36 -1.18
C ASP A 68 4.36 -21.47 -2.14
N THR A 69 3.15 -21.65 -1.61
CA THR A 69 1.90 -21.68 -2.39
C THR A 69 1.18 -20.33 -2.27
N PRO A 70 0.81 -19.66 -3.38
CA PRO A 70 0.05 -18.43 -3.33
C PRO A 70 -1.36 -18.71 -2.77
N LYS A 71 -1.80 -17.92 -1.78
CA LYS A 71 -3.10 -18.11 -1.12
C LYS A 71 -4.02 -16.92 -1.22
N ALA A 72 -3.48 -15.71 -1.21
CA ALA A 72 -4.29 -14.50 -1.19
C ALA A 72 -3.53 -13.30 -1.75
N ILE A 73 -4.26 -12.23 -2.05
CA ILE A 73 -3.69 -10.91 -2.35
C ILE A 73 -3.94 -9.97 -1.16
N LEU A 74 -2.89 -9.33 -0.69
CA LEU A 74 -2.92 -8.21 0.23
C LEU A 74 -3.65 -7.03 -0.41
N VAL A 75 -4.76 -6.62 0.19
CA VAL A 75 -5.55 -5.48 -0.26
C VAL A 75 -5.11 -4.21 0.45
N ASN A 76 -5.08 -4.26 1.79
CA ASN A 76 -4.76 -3.10 2.61
C ASN A 76 -4.31 -3.53 4.01
N ILE A 77 -3.54 -2.64 4.66
CA ILE A 77 -3.24 -2.70 6.09
C ILE A 77 -3.76 -1.40 6.70
N GLU A 78 -4.68 -1.50 7.65
CA GLU A 78 -5.28 -0.37 8.35
C GLU A 78 -4.83 -0.38 9.82
N THR A 79 -4.37 0.76 10.34
CA THR A 79 -4.14 0.94 11.78
C THR A 79 -5.27 1.81 12.34
N ARG A 80 -6.02 1.28 13.30
CA ARG A 80 -7.10 2.03 13.94
C ARG A 80 -6.56 2.92 15.03
N ILE A 81 -6.77 4.23 14.88
CA ILE A 81 -6.18 5.26 15.75
C ILE A 81 -6.62 5.12 17.21
N LEU A 82 -7.89 4.77 17.46
CA LEU A 82 -8.46 4.75 18.82
C LEU A 82 -8.10 3.50 19.62
N SER A 83 -8.04 2.35 18.96
CA SER A 83 -7.82 1.04 19.59
C SER A 83 -6.39 0.55 19.44
N GLY A 84 -5.61 1.13 18.51
CA GLY A 84 -4.25 0.69 18.18
C GLY A 84 -4.19 -0.62 17.41
N ASP A 85 -5.32 -1.31 17.20
CA ASP A 85 -5.36 -2.57 16.46
C ASP A 85 -5.07 -2.34 14.97
N LYS A 86 -4.26 -3.25 14.42
CA LYS A 86 -3.97 -3.33 13.01
C LYS A 86 -4.91 -4.33 12.34
N ARG A 87 -5.39 -4.00 11.15
CA ARG A 87 -6.26 -4.86 10.33
C ARG A 87 -5.59 -5.14 9.00
N LEU A 88 -5.49 -6.42 8.70
CA LEU A 88 -4.98 -6.95 7.46
C LEU A 88 -6.16 -7.40 6.61
N HIS A 89 -6.37 -6.72 5.49
CA HIS A 89 -7.39 -7.08 4.52
C HIS A 89 -6.76 -7.86 3.37
N ILE A 90 -7.30 -9.05 3.12
CA ILE A 90 -6.88 -9.92 2.03
C ILE A 90 -8.04 -10.23 1.10
N LYS A 91 -7.73 -10.68 -0.11
CA LYS A 91 -8.72 -11.22 -1.05
C LYS A 91 -8.25 -12.55 -1.64
N ASP A 92 -9.22 -13.40 -1.95
CA ASP A 92 -9.01 -14.65 -2.68
C ASP A 92 -8.48 -14.38 -4.10
N LEU A 93 -7.67 -15.32 -4.60
CA LEU A 93 -7.02 -15.22 -5.91
C LEU A 93 -7.99 -15.37 -7.08
N VAL A 94 -9.10 -16.07 -6.90
CA VAL A 94 -10.03 -16.46 -7.98
C VAL A 94 -11.37 -15.74 -7.84
N THR A 95 -11.98 -15.85 -6.67
CA THR A 95 -13.35 -15.39 -6.37
C THR A 95 -13.41 -13.92 -5.97
N SER A 96 -12.27 -13.29 -5.66
CA SER A 96 -12.21 -11.94 -5.10
C SER A 96 -12.92 -11.77 -3.74
N ASN A 97 -13.28 -12.86 -3.07
CA ASN A 97 -13.83 -12.84 -1.72
C ASN A 97 -12.82 -12.22 -0.75
N LYS A 98 -13.30 -11.35 0.16
CA LYS A 98 -12.43 -10.61 1.09
C LYS A 98 -12.40 -11.27 2.46
N GLY A 99 -11.25 -11.19 3.14
CA GLY A 99 -11.05 -11.66 4.50
C GLY A 99 -10.30 -10.63 5.33
N THR A 100 -10.51 -10.67 6.64
CA THR A 100 -9.88 -9.75 7.59
C THR A 100 -9.16 -10.53 8.68
N TYR A 101 -7.94 -10.08 8.96
CA TYR A 101 -7.11 -10.53 10.07
C TYR A 101 -6.77 -9.33 10.96
N VAL A 102 -6.58 -9.57 12.26
CA VAL A 102 -6.32 -8.52 13.25
C VAL A 102 -5.04 -8.80 14.03
N SER A 103 -4.27 -7.74 14.31
CA SER A 103 -3.20 -7.74 15.31
C SER A 103 -3.44 -6.63 16.33
N LYS A 104 -2.95 -6.85 17.55
CA LYS A 104 -2.78 -5.79 18.55
C LYS A 104 -1.38 -5.22 18.52
#